data_AF-Q4RCX4-F1
#
_entry.id   AF-Q4RCX4-F1
#
_cell.length_a   1.000
_cell.length_b   1.000
_cell.length_c   1.000
_cell.angle_alpha   90.00
_cell.angle_beta   90.00
_cell.angle_gamma   90.00
#
_symmetry.space_group_name_H-M   'P 1'
#
loop_
_entity.id
_entity.type
_entity.pdbx_description
1 polymer ?
#
loop_
_entity_poly.entity_id
_entity_poly.type
_entity_poly.pdbx_seq_one_letter_code
_entity_poly.pdbx_strand_id
1 'polypeptide(L)'
;QVLEAAKRANLTGHFLFVGSDSWGAKSSPVAELEDVAEGAVTILPKRASIEGFDQYFMTRSLENNRRNIWFNEFWEDDFRCK
;
A
#
# COMPACT_ATOMS: atom_id res chain seq x y z
N GLN A 1 -12.71 8.76 -4.69
CA GLN A 1 -13.54 7.85 -3.86
C GLN A 1 -14.23 8.60 -2.70
N VAL A 2 -14.92 7.92 -1.75
CA VAL A 2 -15.77 8.52 -0.68
C VAL A 2 -15.07 9.64 0.10
N LEU A 3 -13.78 9.50 0.43
CA LEU A 3 -13.00 10.56 1.09
C LEU A 3 -12.91 11.83 0.24
N GLU A 4 -12.66 11.73 -1.06
CA GLU A 4 -12.70 12.90 -1.96
C GLU A 4 -14.10 13.50 -2.03
N ALA A 5 -15.15 12.68 -1.96
CA ALA A 5 -16.52 13.20 -1.99
C ALA A 5 -16.81 14.02 -0.72
N ALA A 6 -16.37 13.54 0.45
CA ALA A 6 -16.44 14.31 1.70
C ALA A 6 -15.61 15.60 1.62
N LYS A 7 -14.40 15.55 1.05
CA LYS A 7 -13.55 16.74 0.82
C LYS A 7 -14.25 17.76 -0.08
N ARG A 8 -14.77 17.34 -1.23
CA ARG A 8 -15.51 18.20 -2.18
C ARG A 8 -16.78 18.79 -1.58
N ALA A 9 -17.42 18.09 -0.64
CA ALA A 9 -18.59 18.57 0.08
C ALA A 9 -18.25 19.42 1.31
N ASN A 10 -16.96 19.68 1.59
CA ASN A 10 -16.48 20.38 2.78
C ASN A 10 -16.95 19.72 4.11
N LEU A 11 -16.96 18.39 4.13
CA LEU A 11 -17.36 17.55 5.27
C LEU A 11 -16.14 16.88 5.95
N THR A 12 -14.96 17.51 5.86
CA THR A 12 -13.77 17.08 6.58
C THR A 12 -14.05 17.04 8.08
N GLY A 13 -13.72 15.92 8.74
CA GLY A 13 -13.97 15.70 10.17
C GLY A 13 -15.44 15.42 10.54
N HIS A 14 -16.37 15.38 9.57
CA HIS A 14 -17.78 15.12 9.84
C HIS A 14 -18.08 13.64 10.10
N PHE A 15 -17.36 12.75 9.41
CA PHE A 15 -17.54 11.31 9.50
C PHE A 15 -16.33 10.64 10.17
N LEU A 16 -16.60 9.59 10.94
CA LEU A 16 -15.58 8.62 11.33
C LEU A 16 -15.61 7.44 10.37
N PHE A 17 -14.47 7.10 9.81
CA PHE A 17 -14.35 6.00 8.87
C PHE A 17 -13.91 4.71 9.57
N VAL A 18 -14.62 3.62 9.29
CA VAL A 18 -14.20 2.27 9.68
C VAL A 18 -13.86 1.50 8.41
N GLY A 19 -12.56 1.29 8.20
CA GLY A 19 -12.02 0.63 7.00
C GLY A 19 -11.71 -0.85 7.23
N SER A 20 -11.79 -1.64 6.16
CA SER A 20 -11.27 -3.01 6.16
C SER A 20 -9.73 -3.02 6.08
N ASP A 21 -9.15 -4.22 6.05
CA ASP A 21 -7.72 -4.46 5.92
C ASP A 21 -7.11 -3.87 4.64
N SER A 22 -7.92 -3.69 3.60
CA SER A 22 -7.51 -3.06 2.34
C SER A 22 -7.12 -1.59 2.49
N TRP A 23 -7.59 -0.89 3.53
CA TRP A 23 -7.15 0.46 3.89
C TRP A 23 -5.94 0.44 4.82
N GLY A 24 -6.01 -0.30 5.93
CA GLY A 24 -4.96 -0.26 6.96
C GLY A 24 -3.59 -0.76 6.47
N ALA A 25 -3.56 -1.56 5.41
CA ALA A 25 -2.34 -2.16 4.88
C ALA A 25 -1.59 -1.30 3.87
N LYS A 26 -2.18 -0.18 3.42
CA LYS A 26 -1.70 0.60 2.26
C LYS A 26 -1.87 2.09 2.53
N SER A 27 -0.91 2.91 2.11
CA SER A 27 -1.04 4.37 2.14
C SER A 27 -1.92 4.91 1.00
N SER A 28 -1.99 4.19 -0.13
CA SER A 28 -2.66 4.66 -1.34
C SER A 28 -4.12 5.10 -1.17
N PRO A 29 -4.97 4.50 -0.29
CA PRO A 29 -6.36 4.92 -0.18
C PRO A 29 -6.57 6.27 0.53
N VAL A 30 -5.56 6.74 1.25
CA VAL A 30 -5.63 7.99 2.04
C VAL A 30 -4.65 9.07 1.55
N ALA A 31 -3.80 8.75 0.58
CA ALA A 31 -2.81 9.68 0.04
C ALA A 31 -3.51 10.95 -0.48
N GLU A 32 -3.02 12.12 -0.07
CA GLU A 32 -3.57 13.47 -0.38
C GLU A 32 -4.96 13.77 0.24
N LEU A 33 -5.46 12.85 1.07
CA LEU A 33 -6.75 12.91 1.75
C LEU A 33 -6.60 12.62 3.26
N GLU A 34 -5.39 12.80 3.79
CA GLU A 34 -5.04 12.47 5.18
C GLU A 34 -5.90 13.27 6.16
N ASP A 35 -6.21 14.52 5.84
CA ASP A 35 -7.09 15.40 6.62
C ASP A 35 -8.52 14.87 6.74
N VAL A 36 -9.03 14.20 5.70
CA VAL A 36 -10.37 13.60 5.70
C VAL A 36 -10.38 12.25 6.40
N ALA A 37 -9.27 11.51 6.33
CA ALA A 37 -9.13 10.19 6.93
C ALA A 37 -8.70 10.23 8.41
N GLU A 38 -8.44 11.41 8.96
CA GLU A 38 -8.00 11.56 10.35
C GLU A 38 -9.02 10.93 11.33
N GLY A 39 -8.51 10.10 12.25
CA GLY A 39 -9.34 9.35 13.21
C GLY A 39 -9.99 8.08 12.65
N ALA A 40 -9.75 7.71 11.40
CA ALA A 40 -10.22 6.44 10.85
C ALA A 40 -9.64 5.24 11.60
N VAL A 41 -10.45 4.20 11.79
CA VAL A 41 -10.04 2.93 12.39
C VAL A 41 -10.08 1.85 11.32
N THR A 42 -9.04 1.03 11.23
CA THR A 42 -8.97 -0.08 10.27
C THR A 42 -8.70 -1.41 10.97
N ILE A 43 -9.23 -2.49 10.42
CA ILE A 43 -8.99 -3.84 10.91
C ILE A 43 -7.87 -4.47 10.09
N LEU A 44 -6.84 -5.01 10.73
CA LEU A 44 -5.76 -5.74 10.07
C LEU A 44 -5.63 -7.15 10.67
N PRO A 45 -5.58 -8.22 9.84
CA PRO A 45 -5.17 -9.53 10.31
C PRO A 45 -3.78 -9.45 10.94
N LYS A 46 -3.54 -10.25 11.98
CA LYS A 46 -2.20 -10.37 12.58
C LYS A 46 -1.21 -10.87 11.53
N ARG A 47 -0.09 -10.16 11.39
CA ARG A 47 1.02 -10.55 10.50
C ARG A 47 2.28 -10.79 11.31
N ALA A 48 3.15 -11.62 10.78
CA ALA A 48 4.48 -11.85 11.30
C ALA A 48 5.47 -11.81 10.14
N SER A 49 6.67 -11.29 10.39
CA SER A 49 7.77 -11.39 9.44
C SER A 49 8.21 -12.84 9.33
N ILE A 50 8.55 -13.28 8.12
CA ILE A 50 9.10 -14.61 7.87
C ILE A 50 10.62 -14.48 7.89
N GLU A 51 11.26 -15.15 8.85
CA GLU A 51 12.72 -15.14 8.98
C GLU A 51 13.39 -15.59 7.68
N GLY A 52 14.40 -14.82 7.24
CA GLY A 52 15.16 -15.08 6.01
C GLY A 52 14.46 -14.67 4.71
N PHE A 53 13.18 -14.31 4.71
CA PHE A 53 12.49 -13.89 3.48
C PHE A 53 13.07 -12.59 2.92
N ASP A 54 13.33 -11.60 3.77
CA ASP A 54 13.90 -10.32 3.34
C ASP A 54 15.28 -10.51 2.71
N GLN A 55 16.16 -11.32 3.32
CA GLN A 55 17.47 -11.65 2.75
C GLN A 55 17.34 -12.41 1.41
N TYR A 56 16.41 -13.36 1.31
CA TYR A 56 16.14 -14.07 0.07
C TYR A 56 15.65 -13.12 -1.04
N PHE A 57 14.76 -12.19 -0.71
CA PHE A 57 14.12 -11.29 -1.67
C PHE A 57 15.08 -10.18 -2.13
N MET A 58 15.80 -9.55 -1.19
CA MET A 58 16.76 -8.47 -1.49
C MET A 58 17.99 -8.93 -2.27
N THR A 59 18.30 -10.22 -2.30
CA THR A 59 19.42 -10.77 -3.09
C THR A 59 19.03 -11.12 -4.54
N ARG A 60 17.77 -10.94 -4.92
CA ARG A 60 17.31 -11.17 -6.30
C ARG A 60 17.76 -10.04 -7.22
N SER A 61 18.26 -10.41 -8.39
CA SER A 61 18.60 -9.52 -9.49
C SER A 61 18.05 -10.06 -10.81
N LEU A 62 18.00 -9.22 -11.84
CA LEU A 62 17.60 -9.64 -13.20
C LEU A 62 18.46 -10.80 -13.73
N GLU A 63 19.73 -10.87 -13.32
CA GLU A 63 20.67 -11.91 -13.75
C GLU A 63 20.39 -13.27 -13.09
N ASN A 64 20.01 -13.25 -11.81
CA ASN A 64 19.93 -14.43 -10.96
C ASN A 64 18.49 -14.94 -10.71
N ASN A 65 17.47 -14.22 -11.19
CA ASN A 65 16.06 -14.58 -11.02
C ASN A 65 15.35 -14.90 -12.35
N ARG A 66 15.69 -16.05 -12.95
CA ARG A 66 15.11 -16.49 -14.23
C ARG A 66 13.76 -17.21 -14.12
N ARG A 67 13.30 -17.51 -12.90
CA ARG A 67 12.10 -18.32 -12.65
C ARG A 67 10.82 -17.47 -12.70
N ASN A 68 10.90 -16.22 -12.24
CA ASN A 68 9.74 -15.35 -12.19
C ASN A 68 9.70 -14.49 -13.46
N ILE A 69 8.76 -14.81 -14.35
CA ILE A 69 8.61 -14.14 -15.65
C ILE A 69 8.19 -12.67 -15.53
N TRP A 70 7.63 -12.26 -14.37
CA TRP A 70 7.23 -10.88 -14.10
C TRP A 70 8.31 -10.05 -13.40
N PHE A 71 9.48 -10.64 -13.11
CA PHE A 71 10.50 -9.96 -12.31
C PHE A 71 11.16 -8.81 -13.07
N ASN A 72 11.24 -8.91 -14.40
CA ASN A 72 11.76 -7.85 -15.25
C ASN A 72 10.84 -6.62 -15.19
N GLU A 73 9.54 -6.81 -15.41
CA GLU A 73 8.56 -5.73 -15.37
C GLU A 73 8.46 -5.10 -13.98
N PHE A 74 8.51 -5.92 -12.93
CA PHE A 74 8.57 -5.42 -11.55
C PHE A 74 9.80 -4.53 -11.33
N TRP A 75 10.98 -4.96 -11.77
CA TRP A 75 12.23 -4.22 -11.57
C TRP A 75 12.22 -2.89 -12.34
N GLU A 76 11.75 -2.89 -13.59
CA GLU A 76 11.63 -1.68 -14.41
C GLU A 76 10.67 -0.65 -13.78
N ASP A 77 9.53 -1.09 -13.24
CA ASP A 77 8.55 -0.20 -12.60
C ASP A 77 9.06 0.37 -11.26
N ASP A 78 9.67 -0.48 -10.43
CA ASP A 78 10.14 -0.10 -9.08
C ASP A 78 11.35 0.84 -9.15
N PHE A 79 12.32 0.54 -10.04
CA PHE A 79 13.54 1.35 -10.20
C PHE A 79 13.44 2.43 -11.29
N ARG A 80 12.31 2.52 -12.00
CA ARG A 80 12.08 3.49 -13.09
C ARG A 80 13.16 3.43 -14.18
N CYS A 81 13.55 2.23 -14.59
CA CYS A 81 14.58 2.00 -15.62
C CYS A 81 14.11 1.05 -16.73
N LYS A 82 14.97 0.85 -17.74
CA LYS A 82 14.82 -0.14 -18.82
C LYS A 82 16.12 -0.91 -19.00
#